data_AF-A0A2V9I4S7-F1
#
_entry.id   AF-A0A2V9I4S7-F1
#
_cell.length_a   1.000
_cell.length_b   1.000
_cell.length_c   1.000
_cell.angle_alpha   90.00
_cell.angle_beta   90.00
_cell.angle_gamma   90.00
#
_symmetry.space_group_name_H-M   'P 1'
#
loop_
_entity.id
_entity.type
_entity.pdbx_description
1 polymer ?
#
loop_
_entity_poly.entity_id
_entity_poly.type
_entity_poly.pdbx_seq_one_letter_code
_entity_poly.pdbx_strand_id
1 'polypeptide(L)'
;MLPEWAKGQALIRDESVPMSAALNEERTKWIGKILRLRQISTIEPGMRRSDLLRVFKTEGGLSNPTQRTYVYIECSYIRVSVRFKAATTESPGLGENPDDIIESISQPYLGWSVMD
;
A
#
# COMPACT_ATOMS: atom_id res chain seq x y z
N MET A 1 -13.93 19.35 -12.83
CA MET A 1 -14.77 18.27 -13.40
C MET A 1 -16.13 18.83 -13.75
N LEU A 2 -16.68 18.48 -14.92
CA LEU A 2 -18.05 18.80 -15.27
C LEU A 2 -19.02 17.86 -14.50
N PRO A 3 -20.20 18.33 -14.07
CA PRO A 3 -21.23 17.46 -13.51
C PRO A 3 -21.75 16.49 -14.58
N GLU A 4 -22.17 15.27 -14.21
CA GLU A 4 -22.55 14.21 -15.16
C GLU A 4 -23.61 14.64 -16.18
N TRP A 5 -24.60 15.42 -15.78
CA TRP A 5 -25.67 15.92 -16.67
C TRP A 5 -25.15 16.85 -17.78
N ALA A 6 -23.93 17.39 -17.64
CA ALA A 6 -23.28 18.26 -18.61
C ALA A 6 -22.23 17.52 -19.47
N LYS A 7 -22.01 16.21 -19.25
CA LYS A 7 -21.07 15.40 -20.03
C LYS A 7 -21.77 14.78 -21.24
N GLY A 8 -21.12 14.82 -22.40
CA GLY A 8 -21.58 14.07 -23.57
C GLY A 8 -21.42 12.56 -23.39
N GLN A 9 -22.22 11.74 -24.08
CA GLN A 9 -22.16 10.27 -23.99
C GLN A 9 -20.75 9.69 -24.24
N ALA A 10 -19.96 10.31 -25.11
CA ALA A 10 -18.58 9.90 -25.37
C ALA A 10 -17.68 10.10 -24.14
N LEU A 11 -17.83 11.22 -23.43
CA LEU A 11 -17.08 11.53 -22.21
C LEU A 11 -17.49 10.62 -21.05
N ILE A 12 -18.79 10.32 -20.91
CA ILE A 12 -19.29 9.37 -19.91
C ILE A 12 -18.73 7.96 -20.17
N ARG A 13 -18.67 7.52 -21.43
CA ARG A 13 -18.11 6.22 -21.79
C ARG A 13 -16.60 6.13 -21.54
N ASP A 14 -15.86 7.19 -21.85
CA ASP A 14 -14.41 7.28 -21.60
C ASP A 14 -14.08 7.24 -20.10
N GLU A 15 -14.86 7.92 -19.28
CA GLU A 15 -14.69 7.92 -17.81
C GLU A 15 -15.24 6.65 -17.14
N SER A 16 -16.08 5.87 -17.83
CA SER A 16 -16.66 4.65 -17.26
C SER A 16 -15.65 3.51 -17.25
N VAL A 17 -15.54 2.81 -16.11
CA VAL A 17 -14.77 1.58 -16.04
C VAL A 17 -15.49 0.52 -16.89
N PRO A 18 -14.86 -0.03 -17.93
CA PRO A 18 -15.51 -1.01 -18.78
C PRO A 18 -15.84 -2.26 -17.96
N MET A 19 -17.13 -2.59 -17.87
CA MET A 19 -17.64 -3.69 -17.07
C MET A 19 -18.21 -4.78 -18.00
N SER A 20 -17.41 -5.83 -18.23
CA SER A 20 -17.86 -7.07 -18.86
C SER A 20 -17.42 -8.27 -18.02
N ALA A 21 -18.08 -9.41 -18.16
CA ALA A 21 -17.71 -10.62 -17.40
C ALA A 21 -16.26 -11.06 -17.69
N ALA A 22 -15.83 -11.00 -18.94
CA ALA A 22 -14.46 -11.32 -19.34
C ALA A 22 -13.44 -10.34 -18.73
N LEU A 23 -13.74 -9.03 -18.77
CA LEU A 23 -12.89 -8.01 -18.15
C LEU A 23 -12.84 -8.14 -16.63
N ASN A 24 -13.95 -8.56 -15.99
CA ASN A 24 -14.00 -8.82 -14.55
C ASN A 24 -13.06 -9.96 -14.15
N GLU A 25 -13.04 -11.06 -14.91
CA GLU A 25 -12.17 -12.20 -14.65
C GLU A 25 -10.69 -11.83 -14.85
N GLU A 26 -10.37 -11.17 -15.95
CA GLU A 26 -9.01 -10.72 -16.25
C GLU A 26 -8.48 -9.73 -15.20
N ARG A 27 -9.30 -8.75 -14.81
CA ARG A 27 -8.99 -7.80 -13.74
C ARG A 27 -8.74 -8.50 -12.41
N THR A 28 -9.57 -9.48 -12.06
CA THR A 28 -9.41 -10.27 -10.82
C THR A 28 -8.10 -11.05 -10.84
N LYS A 29 -7.77 -11.69 -11.96
CA LYS A 29 -6.50 -12.41 -12.14
C LYS A 29 -5.31 -11.46 -12.06
N TRP A 30 -5.40 -10.29 -12.67
CA TRP A 30 -4.33 -9.29 -12.68
C TRP A 30 -4.07 -8.73 -11.27
N ILE A 31 -5.11 -8.31 -10.55
CA ILE A 31 -5.00 -7.85 -9.16
C ILE A 31 -4.43 -8.96 -8.26
N GLY A 32 -4.90 -10.19 -8.43
CA GLY A 32 -4.40 -11.34 -7.67
C GLY A 32 -2.91 -11.62 -7.91
N LYS A 33 -2.41 -11.43 -9.14
CA LYS A 33 -0.98 -11.53 -9.45
C LYS A 33 -0.18 -10.41 -8.79
N ILE A 34 -0.72 -9.18 -8.80
CA ILE A 34 -0.08 -8.02 -8.17
C ILE A 34 0.05 -8.20 -6.66
N LEU A 35 -1.03 -8.59 -5.98
CA LEU A 35 -1.00 -8.84 -4.54
C LEU A 35 -0.07 -9.99 -4.14
N ARG A 36 0.31 -10.85 -5.09
CA ARG A 36 1.26 -11.96 -4.92
C ARG A 36 2.65 -11.66 -5.50
N LEU A 37 2.95 -10.41 -5.86
CA LEU A 37 4.28 -10.06 -6.37
C LEU A 37 5.34 -10.48 -5.35
N ARG A 38 6.36 -11.19 -5.84
CA ARG A 38 7.45 -11.70 -4.98
C ARG A 38 8.10 -10.61 -4.16
N GLN A 39 8.23 -9.40 -4.71
CA GLN A 39 8.82 -8.27 -4.02
C GLN A 39 8.05 -7.91 -2.74
N ILE A 40 6.71 -7.90 -2.80
CA ILE A 40 5.85 -7.65 -1.64
C ILE A 40 5.96 -8.81 -0.65
N SER A 41 5.95 -10.06 -1.13
CA SER A 41 6.01 -11.24 -0.27
C SER A 41 7.39 -11.52 0.32
N THR A 42 8.44 -10.80 -0.08
CA THR A 42 9.79 -10.97 0.50
C THR A 42 9.93 -10.31 1.87
N ILE A 43 9.04 -9.39 2.24
CA ILE A 43 9.11 -8.72 3.54
C ILE A 43 8.40 -9.57 4.59
N GLU A 44 9.16 -10.02 5.57
CA GLU A 44 8.68 -10.91 6.63
C GLU A 44 9.02 -10.36 8.03
N PRO A 45 8.29 -10.78 9.08
CA PRO A 45 8.69 -10.52 10.46
C PRO A 45 10.14 -10.94 10.74
N GLY A 46 10.88 -10.10 11.47
CA GLY A 46 12.30 -10.30 11.76
C GLY A 46 13.25 -9.48 10.86
N MET A 47 12.78 -8.96 9.73
CA MET A 47 13.56 -8.04 8.89
C MET A 47 13.62 -6.63 9.48
N ARG A 48 14.52 -5.79 8.97
CA ARG A 48 14.66 -4.39 9.44
C ARG A 48 13.68 -3.47 8.72
N ARG A 49 13.38 -2.33 9.34
CA ARG A 49 12.65 -1.24 8.68
C ARG A 49 13.34 -0.79 7.40
N SER A 50 14.68 -0.75 7.38
CA SER A 50 15.44 -0.44 6.16
C SER A 50 15.14 -1.38 4.99
N ASP A 51 14.88 -2.67 5.25
CA ASP A 51 14.54 -3.64 4.20
C ASP A 51 13.15 -3.38 3.64
N LEU A 52 12.18 -3.10 4.52
CA LEU A 52 10.83 -2.68 4.12
C LEU A 52 10.87 -1.43 3.23
N LEU A 53 11.67 -0.43 3.61
CA LEU A 53 11.76 0.87 2.92
C LEU A 53 12.35 0.78 1.49
N ARG A 54 12.90 -0.37 1.09
CA ARG A 54 13.33 -0.63 -0.29
C ARG A 54 12.19 -0.98 -1.23
N VAL A 55 11.08 -1.49 -0.68
CA VAL A 55 9.92 -2.00 -1.44
C VAL A 55 8.68 -1.12 -1.20
N PHE A 56 8.58 -0.56 0.00
CA PHE A 56 7.49 0.30 0.42
C PHE A 56 8.00 1.67 0.84
N LYS A 57 7.13 2.67 0.78
CA LYS A 57 7.36 4.01 1.33
C LYS A 57 6.31 4.33 2.39
N THR A 58 6.66 5.23 3.29
CA THR A 58 5.73 5.73 4.30
C THR A 58 4.55 6.41 3.62
N GLU A 59 3.34 6.11 4.10
CA GLU A 59 2.14 6.84 3.70
C GLU A 59 2.13 8.24 4.33
N GLY A 60 1.84 9.28 3.54
CA GLY A 60 1.60 10.64 4.06
C GLY A 60 0.34 10.66 4.96
N GLY A 61 0.33 11.54 5.95
CA GLY A 61 -0.80 11.71 6.88
C GLY A 61 -0.59 11.14 8.29
N LEU A 62 -1.68 11.14 9.07
CA LEU A 62 -1.67 10.87 10.51
C LEU A 62 -1.31 9.40 10.78
N SER A 63 -0.07 9.15 11.18
CA SER A 63 0.40 7.81 11.56
C SER A 63 0.13 7.55 13.04
N ASN A 64 -0.43 6.39 13.37
CA ASN A 64 -0.46 5.91 14.74
C ASN A 64 0.97 5.53 15.18
N PRO A 65 1.44 5.93 16.38
CA PRO A 65 2.81 5.64 16.84
C PRO A 65 3.12 4.14 16.96
N THR A 66 2.10 3.29 17.13
CA THR A 66 2.22 1.85 17.38
C THR A 66 2.04 0.99 16.14
N GLN A 67 1.51 1.55 15.05
CA GLN A 67 1.23 0.83 13.81
C GLN A 67 1.25 1.85 12.67
N ARG A 68 2.13 1.61 11.71
CA ARG A 68 2.27 2.49 10.56
C ARG A 68 1.86 1.78 9.28
N THR A 69 1.17 2.51 8.42
CA THR A 69 0.80 2.05 7.09
C THR A 69 1.88 2.47 6.10
N TYR A 70 2.27 1.51 5.27
CA TYR A 70 3.23 1.69 4.20
C TYR A 70 2.57 1.36 2.88
N VAL A 71 2.95 2.09 1.83
CA VAL A 71 2.41 1.92 0.48
C VAL A 71 3.47 1.40 -0.46
N TYR A 72 3.08 0.53 -1.39
CA TYR A 72 4.01 -0.02 -2.37
C TYR A 72 4.54 1.10 -3.29
N ILE A 73 5.86 1.12 -3.53
CA ILE A 73 6.51 2.24 -4.22
C ILE A 73 5.95 2.44 -5.64
N GLU A 74 5.66 1.36 -6.37
CA GLU A 74 5.15 1.45 -7.74
C GLU A 74 3.62 1.65 -7.81
N CYS A 75 2.89 1.46 -6.70
CA CYS A 75 1.44 1.63 -6.66
C CYS A 75 0.96 1.98 -5.24
N SER A 76 0.66 3.26 -5.01
CA SER A 76 0.27 3.76 -3.68
C SER A 76 -1.12 3.29 -3.21
N TYR A 77 -1.86 2.57 -4.06
CA TYR A 77 -3.10 1.91 -3.67
C TYR A 77 -2.87 0.60 -2.92
N ILE A 78 -1.69 -0.02 -3.05
CA ILE A 78 -1.35 -1.26 -2.36
C ILE A 78 -0.68 -0.91 -1.04
N ARG A 79 -1.23 -1.45 0.04
CA ARG A 79 -0.88 -1.10 1.41
C ARG A 79 -0.53 -2.30 2.25
N VAL A 80 0.34 -2.08 3.22
CA VAL A 80 0.59 -3.00 4.32
C VAL A 80 0.60 -2.23 5.63
N SER A 81 0.06 -2.83 6.67
CA SER A 81 0.20 -2.35 8.04
C SER A 81 1.36 -3.07 8.71
N VAL A 82 2.28 -2.30 9.28
CA VAL A 82 3.50 -2.85 9.89
C VAL A 82 3.63 -2.37 11.33
N ARG A 83 3.95 -3.31 12.21
CA ARG A 83 4.32 -3.07 13.60
C ARG A 83 5.81 -3.34 13.78
N PHE A 84 6.48 -2.46 14.51
CA PHE A 84 7.91 -2.54 14.76
C PHE A 84 8.18 -2.69 16.25
N LYS A 85 9.28 -3.38 16.56
CA LYS A 85 9.92 -3.37 17.88
C LYS A 85 11.33 -2.78 17.77
N ALA A 86 11.77 -2.11 18.82
CA ALA A 86 13.11 -1.53 18.87
C ALA A 86 14.18 -2.64 18.80
N ALA A 87 15.25 -2.41 18.02
CA ALA A 87 16.37 -3.34 17.94
C ALA A 87 17.26 -3.33 19.19
N THR A 88 17.26 -2.21 19.94
CA THR A 88 17.96 -2.08 21.22
C THR A 88 16.99 -1.60 22.30
N THR A 89 17.16 -2.14 23.51
CA THR A 89 16.40 -1.76 24.71
C THR A 89 16.93 -0.46 25.34
N GLU A 90 18.13 -0.01 24.93
CA GLU A 90 18.77 1.18 25.46
C GLU A 90 18.22 2.42 24.75
N SER A 91 17.20 3.00 25.37
CA SER A 91 16.52 4.23 24.94
C SER A 91 15.88 4.12 23.56
N PRO A 92 14.58 3.76 23.45
CA PRO A 92 13.86 3.95 22.21
C PRO A 92 13.94 5.44 21.87
N GLY A 93 14.77 5.79 20.90
CA GLY A 93 14.83 7.15 20.40
C GLY A 93 13.42 7.60 20.05
N LEU A 94 13.10 8.87 20.28
CA LEU A 94 11.76 9.44 20.01
C LEU A 94 11.35 9.41 18.52
N GLY A 95 12.15 8.78 17.66
CA GLY A 95 11.95 8.73 16.22
C GLY A 95 12.12 7.32 15.65
N GLU A 96 11.69 7.17 14.40
CA GLU A 96 11.77 5.91 13.67
C GLU A 96 13.23 5.53 13.38
N ASN A 97 13.70 4.43 13.98
CA ASN A 97 15.01 3.88 13.69
C ASN A 97 14.96 2.94 12.45
N PRO A 98 15.82 3.12 11.44
CA PRO A 98 15.94 2.18 10.32
C PRO A 98 16.25 0.73 10.73
N ASP A 99 16.87 0.54 11.90
CA ASP A 99 17.21 -0.77 12.44
C ASP A 99 16.07 -1.45 13.19
N ASP A 100 14.93 -0.77 13.40
CA ASP A 100 13.76 -1.38 14.04
C ASP A 100 13.33 -2.65 13.33
N ILE A 101 12.96 -3.66 14.11
CA ILE A 101 12.64 -5.00 13.61
C ILE A 101 11.14 -5.09 13.36
N ILE A 102 10.75 -5.60 12.20
CA ILE A 102 9.35 -5.91 11.87
C ILE A 102 8.87 -6.99 12.84
N GLU A 103 7.92 -6.63 13.70
CA GLU A 103 7.25 -7.57 14.59
C GLU A 103 6.11 -8.27 13.88
N SER A 104 5.32 -7.52 13.11
CA SER A 104 4.26 -8.08 12.27
C SER A 104 4.00 -7.20 11.06
N ILE A 105 3.55 -7.85 9.98
CA ILE A 105 3.15 -7.24 8.71
C ILE A 105 1.83 -7.87 8.27
N SER A 106 0.86 -7.05 7.84
CA SER A 106 -0.40 -7.54 7.30
C SER A 106 -0.21 -8.13 5.89
N GLN A 107 -1.18 -8.92 5.43
CA GLN A 107 -1.31 -9.18 4.00
C GLN A 107 -1.50 -7.85 3.24
N PRO A 108 -1.04 -7.77 1.98
CA PRO A 108 -1.25 -6.58 1.17
C PRO A 108 -2.74 -6.38 0.87
N TYR A 109 -3.22 -5.15 1.01
CA TYR A 109 -4.60 -4.77 0.76
C TYR A 109 -4.69 -3.53 -0.11
N LEU A 110 -5.83 -3.33 -0.77
CA LEU A 110 -6.11 -2.13 -1.54
C LEU A 110 -6.70 -1.04 -0.65
N GLY A 111 -6.27 0.20 -0.83
CA GLY A 111 -6.83 1.36 -0.17
C GLY A 111 -6.68 2.64 -0.99
N TRP A 112 -7.53 3.64 -0.71
CA TRP A 112 -7.55 4.93 -1.39
C TRP A 112 -6.27 5.74 -1.18
N SER A 113 -5.48 6.02 -2.22
CA SER A 113 -4.29 6.88 -2.10
C SER A 113 -4.60 8.15 -1.33
N VAL A 114 -3.90 8.34 -0.21
CA VAL A 114 -3.92 9.61 0.53
C VAL A 114 -2.89 10.48 -0.17
N MET A 115 -3.36 11.43 -0.98
CA MET A 115 -2.52 12.54 -1.42
C MET A 115 -2.62 13.62 -0.35
N ASP A 116 -1.47 14.12 0.11
CA ASP A 116 -1.39 15.36 0.88
C ASP A 116 -1.75 16.58 0.00
#